data_AF-A0A7Y4VEJ3-F1
#
_entry.id   AF-A0A7Y4VEJ3-F1
#
_cell.length_a   1.000
_cell.length_b   1.000
_cell.length_c   1.000
_cell.angle_alpha   90.00
_cell.angle_beta   90.00
_cell.angle_gamma   90.00
#
_symmetry.space_group_name_H-M   'P 1'
#
loop_
_entity.id
_entity.type
_entity.pdbx_description
1 polymer ?
#
loop_
_entity_poly.entity_id
_entity_poly.type
_entity_poly.pdbx_seq_one_letter_code
_entity_poly.pdbx_strand_id
1 'polypeptide(L)'
;MSDFLPVILFICALALPLVTLPLVIAKRRKIGVILLIVYLGTYAGLSLAGSYIIANHGGMDWRKEWCPKFLVEEYVAPSGRTKTNVTIIGAVFWPCICLDHLLWHRTTEAEV
;
A
#
# COMPACT_ATOMS: atom_id res chain seq x y z
N MET A 1 20.08 13.14 9.35
CA MET A 1 20.46 12.60 8.02
C MET A 1 19.52 11.46 7.58
N SER A 2 18.21 11.54 7.84
CA SER A 2 17.30 10.37 7.75
C SER A 2 16.09 10.54 6.81
N ASP A 3 15.98 11.64 6.08
CA ASP A 3 14.72 11.98 5.38
C ASP A 3 14.72 11.60 3.88
N PHE A 4 15.86 11.17 3.33
CA PHE A 4 15.97 10.83 1.90
C PHE A 4 15.70 9.35 1.59
N LEU A 5 15.86 8.46 2.57
CA LEU A 5 15.57 7.03 2.41
C LEU A 5 14.13 6.76 1.93
N PRO A 6 13.07 7.36 2.52
CA PRO A 6 11.71 7.13 2.04
C PRO A 6 11.48 7.69 0.62
N VAL A 7 12.16 8.78 0.25
CA VAL A 7 12.05 9.39 -1.08
C VAL A 7 12.74 8.52 -2.15
N ILE A 8 13.88 7.91 -1.82
CA ILE A 8 14.58 6.99 -2.72
C ILE A 8 13.75 5.71 -2.90
N LEU A 9 13.22 5.15 -1.82
CA LEU A 9 12.31 3.99 -1.88
C LEU A 9 11.05 4.30 -2.70
N PHE A 10 10.54 5.54 -2.60
CA PHE A 10 9.41 6.04 -3.39
C PHE A 10 9.71 6.09 -4.90
N ILE A 11 10.85 6.65 -5.31
CA ILE A 11 11.25 6.73 -6.72
C ILE A 11 11.46 5.32 -7.29
N CYS A 12 12.10 4.42 -6.53
CA CYS A 12 12.26 3.03 -6.93
C CYS A 12 10.91 2.34 -7.10
N ALA A 13 10.00 2.47 -6.13
CA ALA A 13 8.66 1.91 -6.20
C ALA A 13 7.87 2.31 -7.44
N LEU A 14 7.92 3.60 -7.82
CA LEU A 14 7.23 4.15 -8.99
C LEU A 14 7.73 3.56 -10.32
N ALA A 15 9.05 3.42 -10.47
CA ALA A 15 9.65 2.95 -11.71
C ALA A 15 9.45 1.45 -11.94
N LEU A 16 9.29 0.68 -10.86
CA LEU A 16 9.36 -0.77 -10.90
C LEU A 16 8.20 -1.47 -11.64
N PRO A 17 6.91 -1.23 -11.35
CA PRO A 17 5.80 -1.90 -12.05
C PRO A 17 5.73 -1.55 -13.54
N LEU A 18 6.12 -0.32 -13.90
CA LEU A 18 6.18 0.15 -15.29
C LEU A 18 7.29 -0.53 -16.10
N VAL A 19 8.35 -1.00 -15.43
CA VAL A 19 9.52 -1.64 -16.08
C VAL A 19 9.46 -3.16 -15.99
N THR A 20 8.86 -3.74 -14.93
CA THR A 20 8.74 -5.20 -14.75
C THR A 20 7.88 -5.83 -15.83
N LEU A 21 6.69 -5.28 -16.10
CA LEU A 21 5.73 -5.86 -17.04
C LEU A 21 6.33 -6.04 -18.45
N PRO A 22 6.89 -4.99 -19.08
CA PRO A 22 7.48 -5.12 -20.41
C PRO A 22 8.73 -6.01 -20.43
N LEU A 23 9.54 -6.05 -19.36
CA LEU A 23 10.74 -6.90 -19.31
C LEU A 23 10.43 -8.39 -19.13
N VAL A 24 9.37 -8.73 -18.38
CA VAL A 24 8.86 -10.11 -18.27
C VAL A 24 8.36 -10.60 -19.62
N ILE A 25 7.67 -9.73 -20.38
CA ILE A 25 7.18 -10.02 -21.73
C ILE A 25 8.35 -10.12 -22.73
N ALA A 26 9.34 -9.24 -22.66
CA ALA A 26 10.43 -9.10 -23.64
C ALA A 26 11.58 -10.14 -23.51
N LYS A 27 11.31 -11.38 -23.07
CA LYS A 27 12.31 -12.46 -22.83
C LYS A 27 13.42 -12.12 -21.80
N ARG A 28 13.46 -10.92 -21.21
CA ARG A 28 14.42 -10.53 -20.15
C ARG A 28 13.90 -10.91 -18.76
N ARG A 29 13.47 -12.17 -18.63
CA ARG A 29 12.75 -12.70 -17.47
C ARG A 29 13.52 -12.52 -16.15
N LYS A 30 14.85 -12.70 -16.14
CA LYS A 30 15.67 -12.56 -14.92
C LYS A 30 15.58 -11.15 -14.33
N ILE A 31 15.68 -10.12 -15.16
CA ILE A 31 15.59 -8.72 -14.72
C ILE A 31 14.18 -8.41 -14.24
N GLY A 32 13.16 -8.87 -14.98
CA GLY A 32 11.76 -8.74 -14.57
C GLY A 32 11.47 -9.37 -13.21
N VAL A 33 12.03 -10.55 -12.93
CA VAL A 33 11.90 -11.24 -11.63
C VAL A 33 12.62 -10.49 -10.51
N ILE A 34 13.85 -10.03 -10.74
CA ILE A 34 14.60 -9.25 -9.74
C ILE A 34 13.82 -7.98 -9.37
N LEU A 35 13.30 -7.27 -10.37
CA LEU A 35 12.49 -6.10 -10.13
C LEU A 35 11.21 -6.47 -9.37
N LEU A 36 10.49 -7.53 -9.76
CA LEU A 36 9.30 -7.97 -9.02
C LEU A 36 9.61 -8.26 -7.54
N ILE A 37 10.75 -8.90 -7.24
CA ILE A 37 11.19 -9.16 -5.87
C ILE A 37 11.44 -7.84 -5.11
N VAL A 38 12.10 -6.87 -5.73
CA VAL A 38 12.34 -5.56 -5.12
C VAL A 38 11.03 -4.82 -4.85
N TYR A 39 10.09 -4.87 -5.80
CA TYR A 39 8.77 -4.26 -5.67
C TYR A 39 7.99 -4.85 -4.49
N LEU A 40 7.88 -6.18 -4.43
CA LEU A 40 7.20 -6.87 -3.33
C LEU A 40 7.93 -6.67 -1.99
N GLY A 41 9.26 -6.68 -1.99
CA GLY A 41 10.06 -6.42 -0.78
C GLY A 41 9.85 -5.00 -0.22
N THR A 42 9.72 -4.01 -1.11
CA THR A 42 9.43 -2.63 -0.71
C THR A 42 8.04 -2.53 -0.11
N TYR A 43 7.04 -3.15 -0.74
CA TYR A 43 5.68 -3.22 -0.19
C TYR A 43 5.66 -3.89 1.18
N ALA A 44 6.33 -5.04 1.34
CA ALA A 44 6.38 -5.76 2.61
C ALA A 44 6.97 -4.89 3.73
N GLY A 45 8.04 -4.15 3.45
CA GLY A 45 8.62 -3.20 4.42
C GLY A 45 7.65 -2.07 4.80
N LEU A 46 6.92 -1.51 3.83
CA LEU A 46 5.93 -0.46 4.07
C LEU A 46 4.69 -0.98 4.82
N SER A 47 4.25 -2.20 4.52
CA SER A 47 3.14 -2.86 5.22
C SER A 47 3.54 -3.14 6.65
N LEU A 48 4.71 -3.75 6.92
CA LEU A 48 5.20 -4.00 8.29
C LEU A 48 5.38 -2.71 9.13
N ALA A 49 5.72 -1.59 8.49
CA ALA A 49 5.84 -0.29 9.14
C ALA A 49 4.50 0.47 9.25
N GLY A 50 3.41 -0.12 8.76
CA GLY A 50 2.07 0.44 8.77
C GLY A 50 1.47 0.51 10.17
N SER A 51 0.24 1.02 10.23
CA SER A 51 -0.51 1.16 11.48
C SER A 51 -1.99 0.94 11.24
N TYR A 52 -2.70 0.51 12.30
CA TYR A 52 -4.15 0.49 12.31
C TYR A 52 -4.70 1.90 12.46
N ILE A 53 -5.59 2.27 11.54
CA ILE A 53 -6.26 3.56 11.52
C ILE A 53 -7.77 3.37 11.62
N ILE A 54 -8.46 4.32 12.26
CA ILE A 54 -9.91 4.24 12.45
C ILE A 54 -10.56 4.75 11.17
N ALA A 55 -11.05 3.82 10.34
CA ALA A 55 -11.75 4.14 9.12
C ALA A 55 -13.27 4.12 9.38
N ASN A 56 -13.93 5.27 9.20
CA ASN A 56 -15.38 5.35 9.29
C ASN A 56 -16.01 5.29 7.88
N HIS A 57 -16.39 4.08 7.47
CA HIS A 57 -17.09 3.83 6.19
C HIS A 57 -18.55 4.28 6.17
N GLY A 58 -19.05 4.77 7.30
CA GLY A 58 -20.38 5.31 7.47
C GLY A 58 -21.25 4.41 8.34
N GLY A 59 -21.75 4.94 9.45
CA GLY A 59 -22.55 4.21 10.44
C GLY A 59 -21.99 4.38 11.86
N MET A 60 -22.41 3.51 12.77
CA MET A 60 -21.86 3.37 14.13
C MET A 60 -20.59 2.50 14.16
N ASP A 61 -20.17 1.96 13.01
CA ASP A 61 -19.06 1.03 12.91
C ASP A 61 -17.71 1.79 12.92
N TRP A 62 -17.12 1.95 14.09
CA TRP A 62 -15.73 2.38 14.22
C TRP A 62 -14.81 1.17 14.02
N ARG A 63 -14.54 0.83 12.76
CA ARG A 63 -13.63 -0.28 12.44
C ARG A 63 -12.20 0.23 12.29
N LYS A 64 -11.26 -0.55 12.82
CA LYS A 64 -9.84 -0.33 12.57
C LYS A 64 -9.47 -1.03 11.27
N GLU A 65 -8.85 -0.30 10.36
CA GLU A 65 -8.29 -0.83 9.13
C GLU A 65 -6.77 -0.71 9.19
N TRP A 66 -6.08 -1.77 8.76
CA TRP A 66 -4.64 -1.70 8.59
C TRP A 66 -4.30 -0.85 7.38
N CYS A 67 -3.35 0.07 7.53
CA CYS A 67 -2.86 0.87 6.41
C CYS A 67 -1.34 0.86 6.36
N PRO A 68 -0.73 0.45 5.23
CA PRO A 68 0.70 0.56 5.02
C PRO A 68 1.16 2.01 5.09
N LYS A 69 2.35 2.21 5.65
CA LYS A 69 2.89 3.56 5.87
C LYS A 69 3.08 4.30 4.55
N PHE A 70 2.70 5.59 4.52
CA PHE A 70 2.83 6.50 3.37
C PHE A 70 2.01 6.16 2.11
N LEU A 71 1.35 4.99 2.07
CA LEU A 71 0.52 4.58 0.92
C LEU A 71 -0.92 5.10 1.02
N VAL A 72 -1.35 5.43 2.23
CA VAL A 72 -2.68 5.93 2.54
C VAL A 72 -2.54 7.17 3.41
N GLU A 73 -3.41 8.15 3.19
CA GLU A 73 -3.54 9.35 4.01
C GLU A 73 -4.93 9.41 4.66
N GLU A 74 -4.98 9.90 5.90
CA GLU A 74 -6.24 10.19 6.58
C GLU A 74 -6.71 11.60 6.24
N TYR A 75 -8.01 11.74 6.03
CA TYR A 75 -8.65 13.05 5.89
C TYR A 75 -10.00 13.06 6.61
N VAL A 76 -10.42 14.25 7.03
CA VAL A 76 -11.75 14.46 7.61
C VAL A 76 -12.71 14.80 6.47
N ALA A 77 -13.67 13.92 6.23
CA ALA A 77 -14.71 14.16 5.23
C ALA A 77 -15.69 15.25 5.72
N PRO A 78 -16.44 15.92 4.82
CA PRO A 78 -17.44 16.93 5.20
C PRO A 78 -18.51 16.44 6.21
N SER A 79 -18.67 15.13 6.35
CA SER A 79 -19.52 14.51 7.38
C SER A 79 -18.93 14.53 8.80
N GLY A 80 -17.73 15.10 9.00
CA GLY A 80 -17.01 15.09 10.28
C GLY A 80 -16.36 13.74 10.61
N ARG A 81 -16.32 12.82 9.64
CA ARG A 81 -15.79 11.45 9.80
C ARG A 81 -14.39 11.33 9.24
N THR A 82 -13.51 10.61 9.94
CA THR A 82 -12.19 10.23 9.43
C THR A 82 -12.34 9.18 8.34
N LYS A 83 -11.77 9.46 7.18
CA LYS A 83 -11.71 8.58 6.01
C LYS A 83 -10.28 8.45 5.54
N THR A 84 -10.06 7.48 4.67
CA THR A 84 -8.77 7.16 4.09
C THR A 84 -8.79 7.44 2.59
N ASN A 85 -7.69 7.97 2.08
CA ASN A 85 -7.47 8.15 0.65
C ASN A 85 -6.13 7.54 0.26
N VAL A 86 -6.07 7.00 -0.96
CA VAL A 86 -4.85 6.41 -1.49
C VAL A 86 -3.95 7.53 -1.97
N THR A 87 -2.70 7.56 -1.50
CA THR A 87 -1.73 8.55 -1.98
C THR A 87 -1.30 8.22 -3.41
N ILE A 88 -0.63 9.15 -4.10
CA ILE A 88 -0.03 8.87 -5.41
C ILE A 88 0.91 7.66 -5.34
N ILE A 89 1.63 7.50 -4.22
CA ILE A 89 2.49 6.36 -3.95
C ILE A 89 1.66 5.08 -3.81
N GLY A 90 0.58 5.16 -3.03
CA GLY A 90 -0.35 4.05 -2.84
C GLY A 90 -0.95 3.56 -4.15
N ALA A 91 -1.20 4.45 -5.11
CA ALA A 91 -1.74 4.08 -6.42
C ALA A 91 -0.79 3.14 -7.20
N VAL A 92 0.52 3.33 -7.07
CA VAL A 92 1.54 2.45 -7.69
C VAL A 92 1.50 1.07 -7.06
N PHE A 93 1.35 1.02 -5.74
CA PHE A 93 1.26 -0.20 -4.96
C PHE A 93 -0.17 -0.76 -4.87
N TRP A 94 -1.12 -0.18 -5.61
CA TRP A 94 -2.53 -0.54 -5.51
C TRP A 94 -2.79 -2.05 -5.64
N PRO A 95 -2.17 -2.79 -6.57
CA PRO A 95 -2.35 -4.24 -6.64
C PRO A 95 -1.91 -4.97 -5.35
N CYS A 96 -0.86 -4.50 -4.69
CA CYS A 96 -0.39 -5.06 -3.43
C CYS A 96 -1.32 -4.71 -2.28
N ILE A 97 -1.80 -3.46 -2.21
CA ILE A 97 -2.76 -3.01 -1.19
C ILE A 97 -4.05 -3.83 -1.29
N CYS A 98 -4.59 -4.01 -2.50
CA CYS A 98 -5.77 -4.85 -2.71
C CYS A 98 -5.53 -6.30 -2.28
N LEU A 99 -4.37 -6.87 -2.61
CA LEU A 99 -4.04 -8.25 -2.25
C LEU A 99 -3.90 -8.40 -0.73
N ASP A 100 -3.26 -7.45 -0.05
CA ASP A 100 -3.07 -7.44 1.41
C ASP A 100 -4.41 -7.32 2.16
N HIS A 101 -5.32 -6.47 1.67
CA HIS A 101 -6.70 -6.38 2.18
C HIS A 101 -7.49 -7.68 1.96
N LEU A 102 -7.26 -8.40 0.87
CA LEU A 102 -7.92 -9.68 0.60
C LEU A 102 -7.38 -10.83 1.45
N LEU A 103 -6.06 -10.86 1.70
CA LEU A 103 -5.38 -12.00 2.33
C LEU A 103 -5.24 -11.90 3.85
N TRP A 104 -4.94 -10.71 4.38
CA TRP A 104 -4.58 -10.54 5.79
C TRP A 104 -5.60 -9.74 6.60
N HIS A 105 -6.19 -8.70 6.02
CA HIS A 105 -6.86 -7.65 6.79
C HIS A 105 -8.39 -7.61 6.62
N ARG A 106 -9.02 -8.71 6.20
CA ARG A 106 -10.44 -8.93 6.52
C ARG A 106 -10.55 -9.25 8.00
N THR A 107 -10.64 -8.22 8.84
CA THR A 107 -11.10 -8.40 10.23
C THR A 107 -12.56 -8.81 10.18
N THR A 108 -12.78 -10.12 10.15
CA THR A 108 -14.10 -10.77 10.31
C THR A 108 -14.57 -10.75 11.77
N GLU A 109 -14.32 -9.64 12.47
CA GLU A 109 -14.86 -9.40 13.81
C GLU A 109 -15.95 -8.32 13.62
N ALA A 110 -17.27 -8.53 13.73
CA ALA A 110 -18.05 -9.66 14.24
C ALA A 110 -17.51 -10.27 15.54
N GLU A 111 -16.90 -9.44 16.38
CA GLU A 111 -16.91 -9.70 17.82
C GLU A 111 -18.06 -8.90 18.43
N VAL A 112 -18.92 -9.71 19.07
CA VAL A 112 -20.15 -9.44 19.80
C VAL A 112 -20.00 -8.34 20.85
#